data_AF-A0A8F4FP92-F1
#
_entry.id   AF-A0A8F4FP92-F1
#
_cell.length_a   1.000
_cell.length_b   1.000
_cell.length_c   1.000
_cell.angle_alpha   90.00
_cell.angle_beta   90.00
_cell.angle_gamma   90.00
#
_symmetry.space_group_name_H-M   'P 1'
#
loop_
_entity.id
_entity.type
_entity.pdbx_description
1 polymer ?
#
loop_
_entity_poly.entity_id
_entity_poly.type
_entity_poly.pdbx_seq_one_letter_code
_entity_poly.pdbx_strand_id
1 'polypeptide(L)'
;MSDAPRTEDGKPIGGWVLRADPAVFDVASMLQEYGQVFRHPVTPGPRADLMDAGQPCFLFQSDTSKVVGIWAVGEVVAPCFAAPVDPEDSDAGEQLFAELELLPLEKAIAFGKIKDHKVLAQGELVGSPDQANPVVLRPEEVRALEEFDFAFVPPTLEQIEALQEALGEEETGLIFQLVGADASFGILDDGSDDELLSVVTVTDEGAFELGRFQEFADAMSLVLLQVEGLALEDPIEAIPDELPDGDPVAVLQAEDGLLGLYRVGPDAFDLYDPTEDGGFEVIGRFETLAAALAGLMDAIEEVDEDA
;
A
#
# COMPACT_ATOMS: atom_id res chain seq x y z
N MET A 1 -2.48 -1.70 -27.23
CA MET A 1 -2.50 -0.24 -27.03
C MET A 1 -3.84 0.05 -26.38
N SER A 2 -3.85 0.22 -25.06
CA SER A 2 -5.06 0.59 -24.32
C SER A 2 -5.49 1.98 -24.79
N ASP A 3 -6.77 2.18 -25.07
CA ASP A 3 -7.30 3.50 -25.42
C ASP A 3 -7.15 4.39 -24.19
N ALA A 4 -6.34 5.44 -24.29
CA ALA A 4 -6.17 6.40 -23.21
C ALA A 4 -7.54 6.97 -22.78
N PRO A 5 -7.79 7.17 -21.46
CA PRO A 5 -9.07 7.60 -20.96
C PRO A 5 -9.50 8.95 -21.58
N ARG A 6 -10.81 9.13 -21.72
CA ARG A 6 -11.40 10.34 -22.32
C ARG A 6 -12.57 10.82 -21.48
N THR A 7 -12.72 12.14 -21.40
CA THR A 7 -13.94 12.76 -20.88
C THR A 7 -15.14 12.48 -21.78
N GLU A 8 -16.35 12.75 -21.30
CA GLU A 8 -17.60 12.57 -22.08
C GLU A 8 -17.62 13.34 -23.41
N ASP A 9 -17.00 14.51 -23.48
CA ASP A 9 -16.84 15.31 -24.70
C ASP A 9 -15.68 14.83 -25.60
N GLY A 10 -15.04 13.71 -25.24
CA GLY A 10 -14.01 13.03 -26.03
C GLY A 10 -12.60 13.58 -25.86
N LYS A 11 -12.35 14.49 -24.91
CA LYS A 11 -11.02 15.05 -24.64
C LYS A 11 -10.12 13.95 -24.07
N PRO A 12 -8.93 13.71 -24.66
CA PRO A 12 -7.99 12.74 -24.12
C PRO A 12 -7.43 13.22 -22.77
N ILE A 13 -7.38 12.31 -21.81
CA ILE A 13 -6.85 12.53 -20.47
C ILE A 13 -5.43 11.98 -20.46
N GLY A 14 -4.48 12.85 -20.17
CA GLY A 14 -3.09 12.49 -19.88
C GLY A 14 -2.76 12.54 -18.39
N GLY A 15 -3.55 13.25 -17.59
CA GLY A 15 -3.37 13.42 -16.15
C GLY A 15 -4.30 14.48 -15.57
N TRP A 16 -4.07 14.87 -14.32
CA TRP A 16 -4.97 15.70 -13.53
C TRP A 16 -4.26 16.86 -12.84
N VAL A 17 -4.98 17.96 -12.65
CA VAL A 17 -4.60 19.01 -11.70
C VAL A 17 -5.66 19.10 -10.61
N LEU A 18 -5.22 18.99 -9.37
CA LEU A 18 -6.04 19.18 -8.18
C LEU A 18 -5.88 20.60 -7.65
N ARG A 19 -6.98 21.32 -7.46
CA ARG A 19 -6.96 22.67 -6.89
C ARG A 19 -7.03 22.59 -5.37
N ALA A 20 -5.95 22.99 -4.70
CA ALA A 20 -5.90 23.14 -3.26
C ALA A 20 -6.54 24.49 -2.85
N ASP A 21 -7.70 24.41 -2.22
CA ASP A 21 -8.34 25.52 -1.52
C ASP A 21 -8.26 25.25 -0.01
N PRO A 22 -7.49 26.03 0.77
CA PRO A 22 -7.36 25.81 2.22
C PRO A 22 -8.67 25.97 2.99
N ALA A 23 -9.70 26.61 2.40
CA ALA A 23 -11.03 26.66 3.00
C ALA A 23 -11.81 25.34 2.85
N VAL A 24 -11.40 24.48 1.91
CA VAL A 24 -12.01 23.17 1.64
C VAL A 24 -11.16 22.06 2.27
N PHE A 25 -9.84 22.13 2.09
CA PHE A 25 -8.92 21.10 2.57
C PHE A 25 -7.54 21.69 2.87
N ASP A 26 -7.05 21.46 4.08
CA ASP A 26 -5.76 22.00 4.51
C ASP A 26 -4.59 21.12 4.07
N VAL A 27 -4.22 21.29 2.79
CA VAL A 27 -3.06 20.61 2.21
C VAL A 27 -1.75 21.03 2.88
N ALA A 28 -1.68 22.21 3.49
CA ALA A 28 -0.45 22.65 4.15
C ALA A 28 -0.17 21.83 5.41
N SER A 29 -1.20 21.55 6.20
CA SER A 29 -1.08 20.66 7.36
C SER A 29 -0.73 19.24 6.93
N MET A 30 -1.34 18.72 5.87
CA MET A 30 -1.03 17.39 5.34
C MET A 30 0.45 17.26 4.91
N LEU A 31 0.95 18.23 4.14
CA LEU A 31 2.37 18.25 3.74
C LEU A 31 3.32 18.39 4.94
N GLN A 32 2.91 19.11 5.98
CA GLN A 32 3.71 19.26 7.19
C GLN A 32 3.75 17.97 8.01
N GLU A 33 2.62 17.27 8.12
CA GLU A 33 2.47 16.08 8.95
C GLU A 33 3.02 14.82 8.29
N TYR A 34 2.78 14.65 6.99
CA TYR A 34 3.09 13.40 6.27
C TYR A 34 4.15 13.57 5.18
N GLY A 35 4.64 14.80 4.95
CA GLY A 35 5.63 15.08 3.91
C GLY A 35 5.11 14.96 2.48
N GLN A 36 3.87 14.49 2.29
CA GLN A 36 3.22 14.31 1.00
C GLN A 36 1.71 14.54 1.09
N VAL A 37 1.06 14.71 -0.05
CA VAL A 37 -0.42 14.67 -0.15
C VAL A 37 -0.81 13.27 -0.58
N PHE A 38 -1.39 12.51 0.35
CA PHE A 38 -1.81 11.13 0.08
C PHE A 38 -3.31 10.99 -0.22
N ARG A 39 -4.11 12.02 0.09
CA ARG A 39 -5.52 12.09 -0.25
C ARG A 39 -5.96 13.53 -0.49
N HIS A 40 -6.91 13.74 -1.40
CA HIS A 40 -7.46 15.07 -1.64
C HIS A 40 -8.93 14.99 -2.07
N PRO A 41 -9.81 15.88 -1.57
CA PRO A 41 -11.21 15.89 -1.97
C PRO A 41 -11.36 16.28 -3.45
N VAL A 42 -12.25 15.58 -4.13
CA VAL A 42 -12.65 15.85 -5.52
C VAL A 42 -14.14 16.11 -5.60
N THR A 43 -14.58 16.84 -6.62
CA THR A 43 -16.01 17.07 -6.86
C THR A 43 -16.63 15.80 -7.44
N PRO A 44 -17.71 15.25 -6.87
CA PRO A 44 -18.39 14.09 -7.43
C PRO A 44 -18.87 14.33 -8.87
N GLY A 45 -18.68 13.32 -9.72
CA GLY A 45 -19.14 13.32 -11.11
C GLY A 45 -18.18 12.61 -12.08
N PRO A 46 -18.47 12.66 -13.39
CA PRO A 46 -17.82 11.80 -14.40
C PRO A 46 -16.30 11.92 -14.51
N ARG A 47 -15.69 12.96 -13.91
CA ARG A 47 -14.24 13.12 -13.89
C ARG A 47 -13.57 12.37 -12.75
N ALA A 48 -14.20 12.34 -11.58
CA ALA A 48 -13.73 11.55 -10.44
C ALA A 48 -13.72 10.07 -10.82
N ASP A 49 -14.78 9.61 -11.50
CA ASP A 49 -14.92 8.22 -11.99
C ASP A 49 -13.85 7.80 -13.01
N LEU A 50 -13.10 8.75 -13.58
CA LEU A 50 -12.05 8.50 -14.58
C LEU A 50 -10.64 8.59 -14.00
N MET A 51 -10.50 8.97 -12.73
CA MET A 51 -9.23 8.94 -12.01
C MET A 51 -8.90 7.50 -11.65
N ASP A 52 -7.69 7.06 -12.01
CA ASP A 52 -7.23 5.69 -11.81
C ASP A 52 -5.72 5.65 -11.60
N ALA A 53 -5.23 4.54 -11.06
CA ALA A 53 -3.84 4.33 -10.67
C ALA A 53 -2.84 4.61 -11.81
N GLY A 54 -1.70 5.22 -11.47
CA GLY A 54 -0.60 5.52 -12.38
C GLY A 54 -0.84 6.73 -13.30
N GLN A 55 -1.92 7.48 -13.10
CA GLN A 55 -2.18 8.70 -13.86
C GLN A 55 -1.43 9.89 -13.24
N PRO A 56 -0.64 10.66 -14.02
CA PRO A 56 0.06 11.84 -13.53
C PRO A 56 -0.87 12.86 -12.89
N CYS A 57 -0.50 13.35 -11.71
CA CYS A 57 -1.30 14.28 -10.93
C CYS A 57 -0.45 15.43 -10.38
N PHE A 58 -1.04 16.63 -10.37
CA PHE A 58 -0.36 17.86 -9.99
C PHE A 58 -1.23 18.66 -9.03
N LEU A 59 -0.65 19.19 -7.95
CA LEU A 59 -1.37 20.02 -7.00
C LEU A 59 -1.17 21.51 -7.31
N PHE A 60 -2.25 22.23 -7.62
CA PHE A 60 -2.27 23.66 -7.83
C PHE A 60 -2.77 24.41 -6.60
N GLN A 61 -1.96 25.31 -6.06
CA GLN A 61 -2.33 26.18 -4.94
C GLN A 61 -2.62 27.60 -5.42
N SER A 62 -3.79 28.12 -5.02
CA SER A 62 -4.27 29.46 -5.38
C SER A 62 -4.04 30.53 -4.30
N ASP A 63 -3.51 30.16 -3.14
CA ASP A 63 -3.26 31.09 -2.03
C ASP A 63 -2.21 32.16 -2.40
N THR A 64 -2.66 33.41 -2.40
CA THR A 64 -1.85 34.60 -2.72
C THR A 64 -0.83 34.99 -1.65
N SER A 65 -0.92 34.43 -0.44
CA SER A 65 0.11 34.59 0.59
C SER A 65 1.42 33.88 0.23
N LYS A 66 1.34 32.93 -0.70
CA LYS A 66 2.45 32.15 -1.25
C LYS A 66 2.52 32.33 -2.78
N VAL A 67 3.46 31.62 -3.41
CA VAL A 67 3.53 31.56 -4.88
C VAL A 67 2.31 30.81 -5.41
N VAL A 68 1.43 31.47 -6.15
CA VAL A 68 0.33 30.81 -6.87
C VAL A 68 0.90 29.94 -7.99
N GLY A 69 0.58 28.65 -8.04
CA GLY A 69 1.21 27.73 -8.98
C GLY A 69 1.06 26.25 -8.63
N ILE A 70 1.85 25.39 -9.27
CA ILE A 70 1.95 23.97 -8.94
C ILE A 70 2.96 23.77 -7.81
N TRP A 71 2.55 23.09 -6.75
CA TRP A 71 3.35 22.88 -5.52
C TRP A 71 3.78 21.45 -5.30
N ALA A 72 3.02 20.48 -5.78
CA ALA A 72 3.35 19.08 -5.65
C ALA A 72 3.04 18.34 -6.95
N VAL A 73 3.78 17.26 -7.19
CA VAL A 73 3.69 16.43 -8.39
C VAL A 73 3.82 14.97 -7.98
N GLY A 74 3.09 14.10 -8.67
CA GLY A 74 3.22 12.67 -8.57
C GLY A 74 2.08 12.00 -9.33
N GLU A 75 1.36 11.09 -8.70
CA GLU A 75 0.33 10.32 -9.39
C GLU A 75 -0.89 10.01 -8.52
N VAL A 76 -1.95 9.56 -9.19
CA VAL A 76 -3.09 8.88 -8.59
C VAL A 76 -2.68 7.45 -8.29
N VAL A 77 -2.96 6.95 -7.08
CA VAL A 77 -2.57 5.59 -6.67
C VAL A 77 -3.72 4.59 -6.75
N ALA A 78 -4.97 5.05 -6.61
CA ALA A 78 -6.16 4.22 -6.67
C ALA A 78 -7.37 5.00 -7.24
N PRO A 79 -8.46 4.31 -7.65
CA PRO A 79 -9.73 4.96 -7.97
C PRO A 79 -10.24 5.84 -6.82
N CYS A 80 -11.07 6.84 -7.14
CA CYS A 80 -11.65 7.69 -6.10
C CYS A 80 -12.60 6.88 -5.19
N PHE A 81 -12.53 7.13 -3.88
CA PHE A 81 -13.39 6.50 -2.88
C PHE A 81 -14.25 7.53 -2.15
N ALA A 82 -15.37 7.09 -1.58
CA ALA A 82 -16.21 7.91 -0.72
C ALA A 82 -15.73 7.80 0.72
N ALA A 83 -15.45 8.93 1.38
CA ALA A 83 -15.16 8.90 2.81
C ALA A 83 -16.41 8.50 3.59
N PRO A 84 -16.27 7.73 4.68
CA PRO A 84 -17.38 7.44 5.59
C PRO A 84 -18.05 8.74 6.04
N VAL A 85 -19.36 8.84 5.87
CA VAL A 85 -20.14 9.96 6.38
C VAL A 85 -20.15 9.87 7.90
N ASP A 86 -19.73 10.93 8.59
CA ASP A 86 -19.86 11.01 10.04
C ASP A 86 -21.35 10.84 10.40
N PRO A 87 -21.73 9.80 11.16
CA PRO A 87 -23.13 9.59 11.52
C PRO A 87 -23.73 10.74 12.35
N GLU A 88 -22.89 11.58 12.97
CA GLU A 88 -23.31 12.80 13.67
C GLU A 88 -23.56 14.00 12.74
N ASP A 89 -23.07 13.94 11.49
CA ASP A 89 -23.26 14.97 10.45
C ASP A 89 -23.88 14.36 9.17
N SER A 90 -25.08 13.78 9.31
CA SER A 90 -25.83 13.16 8.21
C SER A 90 -26.23 14.12 7.07
N ASP A 91 -26.07 15.44 7.28
CA ASP A 91 -26.34 16.47 6.27
C ASP A 91 -25.09 16.78 5.42
N ALA A 92 -23.90 16.34 5.83
CA ALA A 92 -22.70 16.35 5.01
C ALA A 92 -22.87 15.29 3.90
N GLY A 93 -23.17 15.76 2.69
CA GLY A 93 -23.25 14.87 1.53
C GLY A 93 -21.97 14.05 1.33
N GLU A 94 -22.08 12.96 0.56
CA GLU A 94 -20.96 12.07 0.24
C GLU A 94 -19.78 12.85 -0.37
N GLN A 95 -18.64 12.85 0.32
CA GLN A 95 -17.41 13.50 -0.13
C GLN A 95 -16.49 12.44 -0.76
N LEU A 96 -16.21 12.59 -2.05
CA LEU A 96 -15.24 11.76 -2.74
C LEU A 96 -13.82 12.27 -2.51
N PHE A 97 -12.89 11.34 -2.35
CA PHE A 97 -11.46 11.58 -2.25
C PHE A 97 -10.74 10.85 -3.39
N ALA A 98 -9.74 11.51 -3.96
CA ALA A 98 -8.73 10.85 -4.75
C ALA A 98 -7.59 10.43 -3.83
N GLU A 99 -7.13 9.19 -3.99
CA GLU A 99 -5.92 8.68 -3.34
C GLU A 99 -4.70 8.96 -4.23
N LEU A 100 -3.62 9.45 -3.63
CA LEU A 100 -2.53 10.10 -4.35
C LEU A 100 -1.18 9.79 -3.73
N GLU A 101 -0.12 10.04 -4.48
CA GLU A 101 1.24 10.19 -3.96
C GLU A 101 1.81 11.49 -4.54
N LEU A 102 1.57 12.64 -3.92
CA LEU A 102 2.10 13.93 -4.40
C LEU A 102 3.21 14.45 -3.48
N LEU A 103 4.41 14.53 -4.03
CA LEU A 103 5.57 15.06 -3.34
C LEU A 103 5.69 16.57 -3.58
N PRO A 104 5.96 17.36 -2.51
CA PRO A 104 6.16 18.79 -2.63
C PRO A 104 7.44 19.11 -3.42
N LEU A 105 7.35 20.13 -4.27
CA LEU A 105 8.48 20.70 -4.99
C LEU A 105 9.28 21.64 -4.07
N GLU A 106 10.61 21.60 -4.16
CA GLU A 106 11.49 22.60 -3.53
C GLU A 106 11.15 24.02 -4.00
N LYS A 107 10.72 24.15 -5.27
CA LYS A 107 10.31 25.41 -5.88
C LYS A 107 9.03 25.21 -6.68
N ALA A 108 7.96 25.85 -6.21
CA ALA A 108 6.69 25.86 -6.93
C ALA A 108 6.82 26.41 -8.36
N ILE A 109 6.08 25.80 -9.28
CA ILE A 109 5.96 26.26 -10.67
C ILE A 109 4.96 27.40 -10.69
N ALA A 110 5.46 28.63 -10.67
CA ALA A 110 4.63 29.83 -10.66
C ALA A 110 3.62 29.84 -11.82
N PHE A 111 2.37 30.20 -11.53
CA PHE A 111 1.27 30.23 -12.50
C PHE A 111 1.54 31.17 -13.68
N GLY A 112 2.35 32.22 -13.48
CA GLY A 112 2.84 33.07 -14.58
C GLY A 112 3.63 32.28 -15.63
N LYS A 113 4.51 31.37 -15.21
CA LYS A 113 5.26 30.51 -16.14
C LYS A 113 4.34 29.56 -16.92
N ILE A 114 3.30 29.05 -16.26
CA ILE A 114 2.28 28.19 -16.88
C ILE A 114 1.51 28.98 -17.95
N LYS A 115 1.10 30.21 -17.65
CA LYS A 115 0.43 31.12 -18.59
C LYS A 115 1.30 31.55 -19.76
N ASP A 116 2.61 31.65 -19.57
CA ASP A 116 3.54 32.03 -20.62
C ASP A 116 3.96 30.84 -21.50
N HIS A 117 3.65 29.60 -21.08
CA HIS A 117 4.02 28.40 -21.82
C HIS A 117 3.09 28.13 -23.01
N LYS A 118 3.67 27.92 -24.19
CA LYS A 118 2.94 27.78 -25.48
C LYS A 118 1.84 26.71 -25.49
N VAL A 119 2.02 25.62 -24.73
CA VAL A 119 1.05 24.51 -24.65
C VAL A 119 0.08 24.73 -23.48
N LEU A 120 0.60 25.04 -22.30
CA LEU A 120 -0.16 25.07 -21.04
C LEU A 120 -1.09 26.29 -20.94
N ALA A 121 -0.74 27.39 -21.62
CA ALA A 121 -1.57 28.60 -21.67
C ALA A 121 -2.96 28.35 -22.28
N GLN A 122 -3.10 27.31 -23.09
CA GLN A 122 -4.36 26.91 -23.73
C GLN A 122 -5.09 25.82 -22.92
N GLY A 123 -4.49 25.35 -21.83
CA GLY A 123 -5.04 24.30 -21.01
C GLY A 123 -6.16 24.77 -20.11
N GLU A 124 -6.93 23.81 -19.64
CA GLU A 124 -8.15 24.04 -18.87
C GLU A 124 -7.87 24.75 -17.55
N LEU A 125 -6.71 24.49 -16.93
CA LEU A 125 -6.25 25.19 -15.73
C LEU A 125 -6.23 26.72 -15.91
N VAL A 126 -5.87 27.19 -17.10
CA VAL A 126 -5.76 28.62 -17.45
C VAL A 126 -7.05 29.14 -18.08
N GLY A 127 -7.64 28.38 -19.01
CA GLY A 127 -8.81 28.80 -19.79
C GLY A 127 -10.15 28.67 -19.08
N SER A 128 -10.24 27.81 -18.06
CA SER A 128 -11.47 27.49 -17.33
C SER A 128 -11.21 27.58 -15.81
N PRO A 129 -11.06 28.80 -15.26
CA PRO A 129 -10.75 28.98 -13.83
C PRO A 129 -11.85 28.43 -12.91
N ASP A 130 -13.11 28.47 -13.35
CA ASP A 130 -14.28 28.01 -12.59
C ASP A 130 -14.57 26.51 -12.78
N GLN A 131 -13.68 25.79 -13.46
CA GLN A 131 -13.83 24.35 -13.64
C GLN A 131 -13.75 23.61 -12.30
N ALA A 132 -14.70 22.69 -12.08
CA ALA A 132 -14.73 21.80 -10.94
C ALA A 132 -13.45 20.95 -10.80
N ASN A 133 -13.10 20.60 -9.57
CA ASN A 133 -11.96 19.74 -9.25
C ASN A 133 -12.35 18.27 -9.51
N PRO A 134 -11.60 17.47 -10.28
CA PRO A 134 -10.29 17.73 -10.87
C PRO A 134 -10.32 18.41 -12.25
N VAL A 135 -9.23 19.11 -12.58
CA VAL A 135 -8.98 19.71 -13.90
C VAL A 135 -8.22 18.74 -14.79
N VAL A 136 -8.67 18.56 -16.04
CA VAL A 136 -8.06 17.62 -16.99
C VAL A 136 -6.83 18.23 -17.67
N LEU A 137 -5.72 17.49 -17.62
CA LEU A 137 -4.56 17.69 -18.49
C LEU A 137 -4.61 16.75 -19.67
N ARG A 138 -4.33 17.29 -20.86
CA ARG A 138 -4.08 16.50 -22.07
C ARG A 138 -2.69 15.90 -22.04
N PRO A 139 -2.43 14.81 -22.79
CA PRO A 139 -1.09 14.20 -22.85
C PRO A 139 0.04 15.18 -23.21
N GLU A 140 -0.20 16.12 -24.12
CA GLU A 140 0.78 17.15 -24.47
C GLU A 140 1.01 18.20 -23.36
N GLU A 141 0.02 18.40 -22.47
CA GLU A 141 0.13 19.30 -21.33
C GLU A 141 0.93 18.65 -20.20
N VAL A 142 0.73 17.36 -19.96
CA VAL A 142 1.57 16.59 -19.01
C VAL A 142 3.03 16.64 -19.44
N ARG A 143 3.32 16.32 -20.71
CA ARG A 143 4.68 16.42 -21.26
C ARG A 143 5.27 17.82 -21.14
N ALA A 144 4.45 18.85 -21.28
CA ALA A 144 4.88 20.23 -21.11
C ALA A 144 5.17 20.60 -19.65
N LEU A 145 4.50 19.99 -18.68
CA LEU A 145 4.82 20.14 -17.26
C LEU A 145 6.12 19.41 -16.90
N GLU A 146 6.38 18.24 -17.49
CA GLU A 146 7.64 17.49 -17.34
C GLU A 146 8.86 18.23 -17.91
N GLU A 147 8.68 19.28 -18.73
CA GLU A 147 9.78 20.15 -19.18
C GLU A 147 10.32 21.05 -18.06
N PHE A 148 9.59 21.22 -16.95
CA PHE A 148 10.06 21.96 -15.79
C PHE A 148 10.96 21.09 -14.90
N ASP A 149 11.90 21.73 -14.21
CA ASP A 149 12.80 21.05 -13.28
C ASP A 149 12.06 20.69 -11.99
N PHE A 150 11.92 19.39 -11.72
CA PHE A 150 11.33 18.86 -10.50
C PHE A 150 12.43 18.50 -9.52
N ALA A 151 12.69 19.39 -8.57
CA ALA A 151 13.39 19.06 -7.36
C ALA A 151 12.35 18.86 -6.26
N PHE A 152 12.32 17.67 -5.65
CA PHE A 152 11.38 17.31 -4.60
C PHE A 152 11.97 17.58 -3.22
N VAL A 153 11.11 17.92 -2.26
CA VAL A 153 11.46 17.87 -0.84
C VAL A 153 11.14 16.45 -0.37
N PRO A 154 12.13 15.61 -0.05
CA PRO A 154 11.86 14.27 0.46
C PRO A 154 11.19 14.34 1.84
N PRO A 155 10.26 13.43 2.15
CA PRO A 155 9.69 13.33 3.49
C PRO A 155 10.78 12.93 4.50
N THR A 156 10.61 13.38 5.75
CA THR A 156 11.43 12.95 6.88
C THR A 156 10.99 11.58 7.40
N LEU A 157 11.82 10.91 8.20
CA LEU A 157 11.44 9.62 8.80
C LEU A 157 10.18 9.71 9.65
N GLU A 158 10.07 10.73 10.51
CA GLU A 158 8.87 10.97 11.33
C GLU A 158 7.59 11.13 10.47
N GLN A 159 7.72 11.77 9.31
CA GLN A 159 6.60 11.96 8.38
C GLN A 159 6.23 10.67 7.64
N ILE A 160 7.22 9.81 7.35
CA ILE A 160 6.99 8.49 6.74
C ILE A 160 6.25 7.60 7.75
N GLU A 161 6.71 7.55 9.00
CA GLU A 161 6.07 6.78 10.07
C GLU A 161 4.61 7.26 10.29
N ALA A 162 4.39 8.57 10.37
CA ALA A 162 3.05 9.14 10.50
C ALA A 162 2.15 8.83 9.29
N LEU A 163 2.71 8.78 8.08
CA LEU A 163 1.97 8.42 6.88
C LEU A 163 1.56 6.94 6.91
N GLN A 164 2.48 6.05 7.30
CA GLN A 164 2.20 4.62 7.42
C GLN A 164 1.08 4.38 8.44
N GLU A 165 1.15 5.02 9.60
CA GLU A 165 0.08 4.98 10.61
C GLU A 165 -1.26 5.52 10.05
N ALA A 166 -1.23 6.62 9.29
CA ALA A 166 -2.44 7.28 8.79
C ALA A 166 -3.11 6.60 7.59
N LEU A 167 -2.35 5.86 6.78
CA LEU A 167 -2.92 5.00 5.74
C LEU A 167 -3.61 3.77 6.35
N GLY A 168 -3.46 3.57 7.66
CA GLY A 168 -3.62 2.26 8.26
C GLY A 168 -2.45 1.41 7.78
N GLU A 169 -1.73 0.81 8.70
CA GLU A 169 -1.29 -0.53 8.40
C GLU A 169 -2.59 -1.35 8.25
N GLU A 170 -3.26 -1.27 7.08
CA GLU A 170 -3.89 -2.48 6.57
C GLU A 170 -2.74 -3.47 6.61
N GLU A 171 -2.88 -4.54 7.39
CA GLU A 171 -1.89 -5.59 7.58
C GLU A 171 -1.64 -6.34 6.25
N THR A 172 -1.43 -5.63 5.15
CA THR A 172 -0.84 -6.10 3.91
C THR A 172 0.54 -6.67 4.24
N GLY A 173 0.54 -7.95 4.52
CA GLY A 173 1.57 -8.54 5.33
C GLY A 173 1.72 -10.01 5.01
N LEU A 174 2.96 -10.46 5.08
CA LEU A 174 3.26 -11.88 5.08
C LEU A 174 2.77 -12.47 6.40
N ILE A 175 1.54 -12.97 6.42
CA ILE A 175 0.98 -13.66 7.59
C ILE A 175 1.79 -14.92 7.86
N PHE A 176 2.08 -15.69 6.81
CA PHE A 176 2.82 -16.95 6.94
C PHE A 176 3.84 -17.11 5.83
N GLN A 177 5.00 -17.66 6.16
CA GLN A 177 6.00 -18.08 5.19
C GLN A 177 6.56 -19.45 5.54
N LEU A 178 6.76 -20.28 4.52
CA LEU A 178 7.53 -21.52 4.57
C LEU A 178 8.65 -21.44 3.53
N VAL A 179 9.88 -21.59 3.99
CA VAL A 179 11.08 -21.53 3.15
C VAL A 179 11.62 -22.95 2.93
N GLY A 180 11.49 -23.42 1.69
CA GLY A 180 12.21 -24.59 1.21
C GLY A 180 13.44 -24.19 0.39
N ALA A 181 14.33 -25.16 0.18
CA ALA A 181 15.56 -25.00 -0.58
C ALA A 181 15.31 -24.66 -2.07
N ASP A 182 14.26 -25.24 -2.66
CA ASP A 182 13.94 -25.08 -4.09
C ASP A 182 12.63 -24.32 -4.34
N ALA A 183 11.80 -24.16 -3.31
CA ALA A 183 10.52 -23.46 -3.39
C ALA A 183 10.16 -22.88 -2.02
N SER A 184 9.56 -21.69 -2.01
CA SER A 184 8.97 -21.09 -0.82
C SER A 184 7.48 -20.89 -1.02
N PHE A 185 6.73 -20.88 0.08
CA PHE A 185 5.29 -20.62 0.09
C PHE A 185 5.01 -19.48 1.06
N GLY A 186 4.03 -18.65 0.71
CA GLY A 186 3.59 -17.55 1.55
C GLY A 186 2.07 -17.45 1.56
N ILE A 187 1.53 -16.97 2.67
CA ILE A 187 0.16 -16.49 2.77
C ILE A 187 0.25 -15.00 3.04
N LEU A 188 -0.36 -14.23 2.16
CA LEU A 188 -0.37 -12.78 2.20
C LEU A 188 -1.80 -12.34 2.47
N ASP A 189 -1.97 -11.40 3.38
CA ASP A 189 -3.12 -10.51 3.30
C ASP A 189 -2.82 -9.47 2.22
N ASP A 190 -3.67 -9.38 1.20
CA ASP A 190 -3.49 -8.38 0.14
C ASP A 190 -4.13 -7.03 0.49
N GLY A 191 -4.71 -6.90 1.70
CA GLY A 191 -5.34 -5.70 2.26
C GLY A 191 -6.54 -5.25 1.45
N SER A 192 -7.03 -6.07 0.53
CA SER A 192 -8.15 -5.66 -0.30
C SER A 192 -9.46 -5.70 0.48
N ASP A 193 -10.42 -4.87 0.07
CA ASP A 193 -11.77 -4.78 0.64
C ASP A 193 -12.55 -6.12 0.70
N ASP A 194 -12.05 -7.17 0.03
CA ASP A 194 -12.66 -8.50 0.05
C ASP A 194 -12.14 -9.44 1.16
N GLU A 195 -11.17 -8.96 1.95
CA GLU A 195 -10.54 -9.67 3.09
C GLU A 195 -10.00 -11.06 2.68
N LEU A 196 -9.57 -11.23 1.41
CA LEU A 196 -9.06 -12.50 0.92
C LEU A 196 -7.55 -12.64 1.12
N LEU A 197 -7.16 -13.78 1.67
CA LEU A 197 -5.78 -14.21 1.79
C LEU A 197 -5.30 -14.87 0.50
N SER A 198 -4.16 -14.40 -0.04
CA SER A 198 -3.51 -14.98 -1.21
C SER A 198 -2.42 -15.97 -0.81
N VAL A 199 -2.52 -17.21 -1.32
CA VAL A 199 -1.46 -18.21 -1.19
C VAL A 199 -0.55 -18.10 -2.41
N VAL A 200 0.72 -17.80 -2.17
CA VAL A 200 1.73 -17.66 -3.22
C VAL A 200 2.84 -18.70 -3.07
N THR A 201 3.49 -19.03 -4.18
CA THR A 201 4.73 -19.79 -4.19
C THR A 201 5.80 -19.06 -4.98
N VAL A 202 7.05 -19.20 -4.54
CA VAL A 202 8.23 -18.64 -5.20
C VAL A 202 9.20 -19.77 -5.50
N THR A 203 9.58 -19.90 -6.77
CA THR A 203 10.56 -20.87 -7.26
C THR A 203 11.62 -20.17 -8.11
N ASP A 204 12.58 -20.92 -8.64
CA ASP A 204 13.56 -20.42 -9.61
C ASP A 204 12.91 -19.94 -10.93
N GLU A 205 11.71 -20.42 -11.25
CA GLU A 205 10.91 -20.02 -12.42
C GLU A 205 10.11 -18.72 -12.19
N GLY A 206 9.95 -18.28 -10.94
CA GLY A 206 9.26 -17.04 -10.58
C GLY A 206 8.29 -17.18 -9.41
N ALA A 207 7.46 -16.14 -9.21
CA ALA A 207 6.42 -16.12 -8.19
C ALA A 207 5.04 -16.34 -8.83
N PHE A 208 4.21 -17.18 -8.20
CA PHE A 208 2.90 -17.57 -8.70
C PHE A 208 1.86 -17.59 -7.57
N GLU A 209 0.66 -17.04 -7.83
CA GLU A 209 -0.50 -17.23 -6.96
C GLU A 209 -1.11 -18.61 -7.19
N LEU A 210 -1.32 -19.35 -6.09
CA LEU A 210 -1.90 -20.69 -6.10
C LEU A 210 -3.42 -20.65 -5.81
N GLY A 211 -3.89 -19.66 -5.06
CA GLY A 211 -5.30 -19.47 -4.76
C GLY A 211 -5.56 -18.33 -3.78
N ARG A 212 -6.85 -17.97 -3.65
CA ARG A 212 -7.37 -16.97 -2.70
C ARG A 212 -8.40 -17.60 -1.76
N PHE A 213 -8.38 -17.21 -0.50
CA PHE A 213 -9.16 -17.85 0.57
C PHE A 213 -9.69 -16.81 1.55
N GLN A 214 -10.88 -17.05 2.10
CA GLN A 214 -11.46 -16.20 3.15
C GLN A 214 -10.90 -16.56 4.54
N GLU A 215 -10.60 -17.83 4.76
CA GLU A 215 -10.14 -18.32 6.06
C GLU A 215 -8.67 -18.75 5.98
N PHE A 216 -7.89 -18.34 6.99
CA PHE A 216 -6.47 -18.72 7.10
C PHE A 216 -6.28 -20.24 7.13
N ALA A 217 -7.19 -20.98 7.78
CA ALA A 217 -7.15 -22.43 7.85
C ALA A 217 -7.24 -23.11 6.46
N ASP A 218 -8.05 -22.54 5.55
CA ASP A 218 -8.16 -23.03 4.17
C ASP A 218 -6.89 -22.72 3.36
N ALA A 219 -6.35 -21.51 3.52
CA ALA A 219 -5.08 -21.10 2.91
C ALA A 219 -3.92 -22.02 3.35
N MET A 220 -3.81 -22.29 4.66
CA MET A 220 -2.83 -23.21 5.23
C MET A 220 -3.04 -24.65 4.78
N SER A 221 -4.29 -25.09 4.62
CA SER A 221 -4.59 -26.41 4.06
C SER A 221 -4.03 -26.58 2.65
N LEU A 222 -4.06 -25.52 1.82
CA LEU A 222 -3.41 -25.55 0.52
C LEU A 222 -1.88 -25.67 0.65
N VAL A 223 -1.26 -24.92 1.54
CA VAL A 223 0.20 -25.01 1.80
C VAL A 223 0.56 -26.43 2.24
N LEU A 224 -0.18 -27.04 3.17
CA LEU A 224 0.02 -28.41 3.64
C LEU A 224 -0.07 -29.45 2.52
N LEU A 225 -0.90 -29.22 1.49
CA LEU A 225 -0.93 -30.09 0.31
C LEU A 225 0.34 -29.98 -0.55
N GLN A 226 1.04 -28.85 -0.51
CA GLN A 226 2.27 -28.61 -1.28
C GLN A 226 3.55 -29.02 -0.55
N VAL A 227 3.52 -29.18 0.78
CA VAL A 227 4.73 -29.54 1.54
C VAL A 227 5.17 -31.00 1.36
N GLU A 228 4.31 -31.86 0.80
CA GLU A 228 4.67 -33.25 0.51
C GLU A 228 5.76 -33.31 -0.58
N GLY A 229 7.01 -33.44 -0.15
CA GLY A 229 8.18 -33.48 -1.04
C GLY A 229 8.97 -32.17 -1.12
N LEU A 230 8.63 -31.16 -0.31
CA LEU A 230 9.42 -29.95 -0.19
C LEU A 230 10.81 -30.27 0.39
N ALA A 231 11.86 -29.91 -0.35
CA ALA A 231 13.22 -29.95 0.17
C ALA A 231 13.42 -28.75 1.10
N LEU A 232 13.82 -29.00 2.36
CA LEU A 232 14.21 -27.96 3.30
C LEU A 232 15.73 -27.87 3.39
N GLU A 233 16.23 -26.70 3.80
CA GLU A 233 17.63 -26.52 4.14
C GLU A 233 18.09 -27.45 5.28
N ASP A 234 19.41 -27.57 5.43
CA ASP A 234 20.02 -28.45 6.44
C ASP A 234 19.58 -28.04 7.86
N PRO A 235 19.39 -29.01 8.77
CA PRO A 235 19.01 -28.70 10.14
C PRO A 235 20.05 -27.83 10.85
N ILE A 236 19.56 -26.91 11.67
CA ILE A 236 20.38 -26.05 12.52
C ILE A 236 20.55 -26.65 13.92
N GLU A 237 21.64 -26.29 14.59
CA GLU A 237 21.92 -26.79 15.93
C GLU A 237 21.03 -26.07 16.96
N ALA A 238 20.20 -26.84 17.67
CA ALA A 238 19.43 -26.32 18.79
C ALA A 238 20.30 -26.29 20.06
N ILE A 239 20.37 -25.12 20.70
CA ILE A 239 20.97 -24.95 22.02
C ILE A 239 19.83 -24.84 23.04
N PRO A 240 19.85 -25.61 24.14
CA PRO A 240 18.82 -25.51 25.16
C PRO A 240 18.68 -24.08 25.71
N ASP A 241 17.44 -23.61 25.81
CA ASP A 241 17.09 -22.30 26.36
C ASP A 241 17.65 -21.09 25.57
N GLU A 242 18.08 -21.31 24.32
CA GLU A 242 18.52 -20.27 23.39
C GLU A 242 17.80 -20.42 22.04
N LEU A 243 17.55 -19.29 21.38
CA LEU A 243 17.04 -19.32 20.00
C LEU A 243 18.14 -19.88 19.08
N PRO A 244 17.82 -20.81 18.17
CA PRO A 244 18.80 -21.32 17.21
C PRO A 244 19.47 -20.21 16.40
N ASP A 245 20.79 -20.34 16.16
CA ASP A 245 21.57 -19.41 15.34
C ASP A 245 21.41 -19.78 13.85
N GLY A 246 20.27 -19.36 13.28
CA GLY A 246 19.90 -19.60 11.89
C GLY A 246 18.50 -19.06 11.58
N ASP A 247 18.11 -19.09 10.31
CA ASP A 247 16.78 -18.65 9.89
C ASP A 247 15.73 -19.76 10.13
N PRO A 248 14.52 -19.42 10.59
CA PRO A 248 13.43 -20.37 10.70
C PRO A 248 13.02 -20.90 9.32
N VAL A 249 12.62 -22.16 9.26
CA VAL A 249 12.08 -22.75 8.04
C VAL A 249 10.65 -22.31 7.79
N ALA A 250 9.91 -21.88 8.83
CA ALA A 250 8.65 -21.20 8.66
C ALA A 250 8.46 -20.10 9.70
N VAL A 251 7.79 -19.02 9.32
CA VAL A 251 7.37 -17.94 10.22
C VAL A 251 5.88 -17.71 10.10
N LEU A 252 5.28 -17.30 11.21
CA LEU A 252 3.89 -16.88 11.28
C LEU A 252 3.79 -15.61 12.11
N GLN A 253 3.10 -14.61 11.58
CA GLN A 253 2.67 -13.42 12.31
C GLN A 253 1.46 -13.79 13.17
N ALA A 254 1.64 -13.70 14.49
CA ALA A 254 0.60 -13.83 15.50
C ALA A 254 0.45 -12.50 16.25
N GLU A 255 -0.62 -12.34 17.03
CA GLU A 255 -0.92 -11.09 17.78
C GLU A 255 0.22 -10.68 18.73
N ASP A 256 0.82 -11.66 19.42
CA ASP A 256 1.89 -11.43 20.39
C ASP A 256 3.30 -11.39 19.76
N GLY A 257 3.40 -11.58 18.44
CA GLY A 257 4.65 -11.49 17.69
C GLY A 257 4.84 -12.60 16.65
N LEU A 258 6.09 -12.80 16.22
CA LEU A 258 6.43 -13.76 15.17
C LEU A 258 6.77 -15.13 15.76
N LEU A 259 5.93 -16.13 15.49
CA LEU A 259 6.26 -17.53 15.75
C LEU A 259 7.29 -18.02 14.73
N GLY A 260 8.32 -18.71 15.22
CA GLY A 260 9.39 -19.26 14.40
C GLY A 260 9.46 -20.78 14.48
N LEU A 261 9.31 -21.46 13.34
CA LEU A 261 9.50 -22.90 13.25
C LEU A 261 10.90 -23.21 12.73
N TYR A 262 11.68 -23.95 13.49
CA TYR A 262 13.05 -24.30 13.14
C TYR A 262 13.22 -25.79 12.92
N ARG A 263 13.95 -26.15 11.86
CA ARG A 263 14.37 -27.53 11.63
C ARG A 263 15.64 -27.81 12.42
N VAL A 264 15.50 -28.49 13.55
CA VAL A 264 16.62 -28.77 14.49
C VAL A 264 17.21 -30.17 14.32
N GLY A 265 16.58 -31.00 13.48
CA GLY A 265 17.11 -32.27 13.03
C GLY A 265 16.50 -32.72 11.70
N PRO A 266 16.96 -33.85 11.13
CA PRO A 266 16.44 -34.34 9.86
C PRO A 266 14.92 -34.51 9.85
N ASP A 267 14.39 -35.01 10.96
CA ASP A 267 12.97 -35.26 11.23
C ASP A 267 12.58 -34.64 12.60
N ALA A 268 13.10 -33.45 12.91
CA ALA A 268 12.83 -32.77 14.17
C ALA A 268 12.66 -31.27 13.96
N PHE A 269 11.55 -30.74 14.46
CA PHE A 269 11.15 -29.36 14.34
C PHE A 269 10.71 -28.81 15.69
N ASP A 270 11.22 -27.65 16.05
CA ASP A 270 10.86 -26.95 17.28
C ASP A 270 10.18 -25.62 16.91
N LEU A 271 9.03 -25.35 17.52
CA LEU A 271 8.26 -24.12 17.35
C LEU A 271 8.54 -23.20 18.54
N TYR A 272 8.93 -21.96 18.23
CA TYR A 272 9.32 -20.94 19.20
C TYR A 272 8.34 -19.77 19.17
N ASP A 273 8.02 -19.28 20.37
CA ASP A 273 7.16 -18.13 20.61
C ASP A 273 7.96 -17.02 21.31
N PRO A 274 7.91 -15.74 20.84
CA PRO A 274 8.50 -14.62 21.56
C PRO A 274 7.88 -14.44 22.95
N THR A 275 8.68 -14.05 23.93
CA THR A 275 8.21 -13.71 25.27
C THR A 275 8.22 -12.19 25.50
N GLU A 276 7.34 -11.69 26.37
CA GLU A 276 7.23 -10.26 26.71
C GLU A 276 8.56 -9.61 27.14
N ASP A 277 9.48 -10.40 27.72
CA ASP A 277 10.79 -9.96 28.18
C ASP A 277 11.85 -9.88 27.04
N GLY A 278 11.45 -10.09 25.78
CA GLY A 278 12.32 -10.09 24.60
C GLY A 278 13.12 -11.38 24.41
N GLY A 279 12.65 -12.49 25.00
CA GLY A 279 13.21 -13.84 24.82
C GLY A 279 12.35 -14.70 23.90
N PHE A 280 12.62 -16.01 23.88
CA PHE A 280 11.83 -17.00 23.15
C PHE A 280 11.64 -18.26 24.00
N GLU A 281 10.52 -18.94 23.83
CA GLU A 281 10.27 -20.24 24.44
C GLU A 281 9.82 -21.29 23.43
N VAL A 282 10.17 -22.57 23.69
CA VAL A 282 9.74 -23.69 22.83
C VAL A 282 8.34 -24.12 23.25
N ILE A 283 7.36 -23.84 22.40
CA ILE A 283 5.95 -24.18 22.63
C ILE A 283 5.54 -25.52 21.99
N GLY A 284 6.31 -26.01 21.01
CA GLY A 284 6.00 -27.25 20.30
C GLY A 284 7.24 -27.99 19.80
N ARG A 285 7.16 -29.33 19.77
CA ARG A 285 8.18 -30.20 19.17
C ARG A 285 7.53 -31.27 18.30
N PHE A 286 8.02 -31.42 17.08
CA PHE A 286 7.36 -32.22 16.06
C PHE A 286 8.37 -33.08 15.28
N GLU A 287 7.91 -34.26 14.85
CA GLU A 287 8.74 -35.23 14.12
C GLU A 287 8.63 -35.08 12.59
N THR A 288 7.69 -34.25 12.10
CA THR A 288 7.49 -34.03 10.66
C THR A 288 7.08 -32.58 10.40
N LEU A 289 7.41 -32.07 9.21
CA LEU A 289 7.00 -30.72 8.79
C LEU A 289 5.47 -30.56 8.78
N ALA A 290 4.74 -31.56 8.28
CA ALA A 290 3.28 -31.51 8.27
C ALA A 290 2.68 -31.42 9.69
N ALA A 291 3.21 -32.19 10.64
CA ALA A 291 2.79 -32.11 12.04
C ALA A 291 3.18 -30.76 12.67
N ALA A 292 4.33 -30.21 12.30
CA ALA A 292 4.78 -28.92 12.79
C ALA A 292 3.91 -27.76 12.30
N LEU A 293 3.56 -27.76 11.01
CA LEU A 293 2.67 -26.76 10.44
C LEU A 293 1.25 -26.88 10.98
N ALA A 294 0.75 -28.10 11.21
CA ALA A 294 -0.52 -28.31 11.90
C ALA A 294 -0.47 -27.78 13.34
N GLY A 295 0.62 -28.03 14.08
CA GLY A 295 0.77 -27.47 15.43
C GLY A 295 0.91 -25.95 15.47
N LEU A 296 1.46 -25.34 14.41
CA LEU A 296 1.51 -23.89 14.24
C LEU A 296 0.11 -23.31 13.96
N MET A 297 -0.78 -24.04 13.27
CA MET A 297 -2.19 -23.66 13.13
C MET A 297 -2.95 -23.78 14.46
N ASP A 298 -2.76 -24.87 15.20
CA ASP A 298 -3.41 -25.08 16.50
C ASP A 298 -3.02 -23.99 17.52
N ALA A 299 -1.81 -23.42 17.41
CA ALA A 299 -1.33 -22.33 18.27
C ALA A 299 -2.09 -21.01 18.04
N ILE A 300 -2.76 -20.84 16.89
CA ILE A 300 -3.57 -19.65 16.57
C ILE A 300 -4.98 -19.79 17.13
N GLU A 301 -5.56 -21.00 17.12
CA GLU A 301 -6.94 -21.25 17.56
C GLU A 301 -7.17 -21.08 19.08
N GLU A 302 -6.12 -20.89 19.89
CA GLU A 302 -6.24 -20.59 21.33
C GLU A 302 -6.42 -19.08 21.66
N VAL A 303 -6.58 -18.21 20.66
CA VAL A 303 -6.87 -16.78 20.82
C VAL A 303 -8.32 -16.48 20.39
N ASP A 304 -9.11 -15.88 21.29
CA ASP A 304 -10.59 -15.78 21.28
C ASP A 304 -11.22 -15.34 19.94
N GLU A 305 -12.29 -16.04 19.51
CA GLU A 305 -13.15 -15.73 18.34
C GLU A 305 -13.98 -14.41 18.48
N ASP A 306 -13.65 -13.52 19.42
CA ASP A 306 -14.46 -12.34 19.79
C ASP A 306 -13.60 -11.05 20.01
N ALA A 307 -12.61 -10.79 19.15
CA ALA A 307 -11.90 -9.49 19.10
C ALA A 307 -12.54 -8.52 18.08
#